data_AF-A0A2N7AWZ6-F1
#
_entry.id   AF-A0A2N7AWZ6-F1
#
_cell.length_a   1.000
_cell.length_b   1.000
_cell.length_c   1.000
_cell.angle_alpha   90.00
_cell.angle_beta   90.00
_cell.angle_gamma   90.00
#
_symmetry.space_group_name_H-M   'P 1'
#
loop_
_entity.id
_entity.type
_entity.pdbx_description
1 polymer ?
#
loop_
_entity_poly.entity_id
_entity_poly.type
_entity_poly.pdbx_seq_one_letter_code
_entity_poly.pdbx_strand_id
1 'polypeptide(L)'
;MKNQVIRNFLVFIGFWLLIEVGINLFQNKPILNNFPWEIFLMFLLALIPVTTQIKDKYAISIDFVVFFIYMIITGGYDNLSSLIVLALMAALLTAITMFIARQFKKGQNL
;
A
#
# COMPACT_ATOMS: atom_id res chain seq x y z
N MET A 1 -23.91 -3.37 -4.62
CA MET A 1 -22.67 -4.14 -4.37
C MET A 1 -21.38 -3.33 -4.53
N LYS A 2 -21.39 -2.20 -5.26
CA LYS A 2 -20.25 -1.31 -5.57
C LYS A 2 -19.31 -0.89 -4.41
N ASN A 3 -19.78 -0.95 -3.16
CA ASN A 3 -19.02 -0.60 -1.96
C ASN A 3 -18.66 -1.79 -1.06
N GLN A 4 -19.05 -3.03 -1.37
CA GLN A 4 -18.77 -4.15 -0.45
C GLN A 4 -17.28 -4.46 -0.36
N VAL A 5 -16.54 -4.44 -1.48
CA VAL A 5 -15.10 -4.72 -1.44
C VAL A 5 -14.34 -3.60 -0.72
N ILE A 6 -14.62 -2.34 -1.06
CA ILE A 6 -14.03 -1.18 -0.37
C ILE A 6 -14.44 -1.15 1.12
N ARG A 7 -15.69 -1.46 1.46
CA ARG A 7 -16.18 -1.51 2.84
C ARG A 7 -15.53 -2.64 3.63
N ASN A 8 -15.53 -3.87 3.12
CA ASN A 8 -14.89 -5.01 3.78
C ASN A 8 -13.39 -4.76 3.95
N PHE A 9 -12.80 -4.05 3.00
CA PHE A 9 -11.41 -3.65 3.05
C PHE A 9 -11.12 -2.55 4.08
N LEU A 10 -11.94 -1.51 4.16
CA LEU A 10 -11.88 -0.49 5.23
C LEU A 10 -12.10 -1.11 6.60
N VAL A 11 -13.00 -2.10 6.70
CA VAL A 11 -13.21 -2.91 7.91
C VAL A 11 -11.94 -3.70 8.24
N PHE A 12 -11.30 -4.33 7.25
CA PHE A 12 -10.03 -5.03 7.45
C PHE A 12 -8.92 -4.09 7.96
N ILE A 13 -8.74 -2.91 7.33
CA ILE A 13 -7.80 -1.89 7.84
C ILE A 13 -8.16 -1.53 9.28
N GLY A 14 -9.43 -1.19 9.56
CA GLY A 14 -9.87 -0.80 10.89
C GLY A 14 -9.55 -1.85 11.95
N PHE A 15 -9.83 -3.12 11.68
CA PHE A 15 -9.48 -4.22 12.58
C PHE A 15 -7.97 -4.41 12.73
N TRP A 16 -7.22 -4.33 11.63
CA TRP A 16 -5.76 -4.45 11.67
C TRP A 16 -5.13 -3.34 12.51
N LEU A 17 -5.59 -2.10 12.34
CA LEU A 17 -5.16 -0.96 13.13
C LEU A 17 -5.43 -1.16 14.62
N LEU A 18 -6.61 -1.67 14.98
CA LEU A 18 -6.94 -1.98 16.36
C LEU A 18 -6.00 -3.04 16.96
N ILE A 19 -5.64 -4.07 16.17
CA ILE A 19 -4.70 -5.11 16.60
C ILE A 19 -3.31 -4.52 16.83
N GLU A 20 -2.77 -3.76 15.87
CA GLU A 20 -1.45 -3.12 15.98
C GLU A 20 -1.37 -2.15 17.16
N VAL A 21 -2.39 -1.32 17.34
CA VAL A 21 -2.52 -0.41 18.49
C VAL A 21 -2.51 -1.22 19.79
N GLY A 22 -3.30 -2.29 19.86
CA GLY A 22 -3.37 -3.17 21.02
C GLY A 22 -2.03 -3.83 21.36
N ILE A 23 -1.31 -4.33 20.36
CA ILE A 23 0.02 -4.92 20.53
C ILE A 23 1.03 -3.87 21.01
N ASN A 24 1.05 -2.69 20.40
CA ASN A 24 1.99 -1.63 20.77
C ASN A 24 1.72 -1.13 22.20
N LEU A 25 0.44 -0.98 22.60
CA LEU A 25 0.07 -0.66 23.98
C LEU A 25 0.50 -1.75 24.96
N PHE A 26 0.29 -3.03 24.64
CA PHE A 26 0.70 -4.14 25.50
C PHE A 26 2.22 -4.23 25.68
N GLN A 27 2.97 -3.87 24.63
CA GLN A 27 4.44 -3.85 24.64
C GLN A 27 5.03 -2.55 25.19
N ASN A 28 4.23 -1.59 25.69
CA ASN A 28 4.67 -0.25 26.08
C ASN A 28 5.49 0.47 25.00
N LYS A 29 5.15 0.23 23.73
CA LYS A 29 5.76 0.87 22.57
C LYS A 29 4.88 2.02 22.08
N PRO A 30 5.45 3.00 21.36
CA PRO A 30 4.67 4.00 20.66
C PRO A 30 3.62 3.36 19.75
N ILE A 31 2.44 3.95 19.67
CA ILE A 31 1.25 3.38 19.00
C ILE A 31 1.51 3.06 17.51
N LEU A 32 2.42 3.80 16.87
CA LEU A 32 2.75 3.66 15.45
C LEU A 32 4.01 2.82 15.18
N ASN A 33 4.63 2.23 16.21
CA ASN A 33 5.96 1.64 16.08
C ASN A 33 6.02 0.42 15.14
N ASN A 34 4.94 -0.36 15.07
CA ASN A 34 4.81 -1.51 14.16
C ASN A 34 3.76 -1.28 13.07
N PHE A 35 3.40 -0.02 12.82
CA PHE A 35 2.35 0.28 11.85
C PHE A 35 2.80 -0.14 10.44
N PRO A 36 2.04 -0.99 9.72
CA PRO A 36 2.45 -1.51 8.41
C PRO A 36 2.21 -0.47 7.32
N TRP A 37 3.05 0.56 7.30
CA TRP A 37 2.94 1.71 6.41
C TRP A 37 2.93 1.28 4.94
N GLU A 38 3.70 0.26 4.57
CA GLU A 38 3.74 -0.31 3.21
C GLU A 38 2.35 -0.77 2.77
N ILE A 39 1.68 -1.52 3.65
CA ILE A 39 0.37 -2.09 3.38
C ILE A 39 -0.64 -0.97 3.22
N PHE A 40 -0.64 -0.01 4.14
CA PHE A 40 -1.52 1.15 4.07
C PHE A 40 -1.31 1.97 2.79
N LEU A 41 -0.05 2.20 2.40
CA LEU A 41 0.33 2.96 1.22
C LEU A 41 -0.11 2.25 -0.08
N MET A 42 0.10 0.94 -0.18
CA MET A 42 -0.43 0.10 -1.28
C MET A 42 -1.93 0.28 -1.44
N PHE A 43 -2.66 0.32 -0.34
CA PHE A 43 -4.10 0.43 -0.42
C PHE A 43 -4.60 1.82 -0.80
N LEU A 44 -3.98 2.88 -0.27
CA LEU A 44 -4.29 4.25 -0.68
C LEU A 44 -4.04 4.44 -2.18
N LEU A 45 -2.88 3.98 -2.66
CA LEU A 45 -2.53 4.06 -4.08
C LEU A 45 -3.48 3.25 -4.96
N ALA A 46 -3.87 2.03 -4.54
CA ALA A 46 -4.82 1.21 -5.27
C ALA A 46 -6.21 1.85 -5.43
N LEU A 47 -6.61 2.76 -4.53
CA LEU A 47 -7.87 3.49 -4.62
C LEU A 47 -7.84 4.62 -5.67
N ILE A 48 -6.67 5.17 -5.98
CA ILE A 48 -6.52 6.26 -6.97
C ILE A 48 -7.10 5.84 -8.33
N PRO A 49 -6.63 4.77 -9.00
CA PRO A 49 -7.16 4.37 -10.31
C PRO A 49 -8.61 3.87 -10.27
N VAL A 50 -9.11 3.49 -9.09
CA VAL A 50 -10.50 3.06 -8.90
C VAL A 50 -11.45 4.26 -8.82
N THR A 51 -11.02 5.33 -8.17
CA THR A 51 -11.84 6.54 -7.93
C THR A 51 -11.73 7.57 -9.06
N THR A 52 -10.54 7.71 -9.66
CA THR A 52 -10.24 8.76 -10.65
C THR A 52 -10.28 8.27 -12.09
N GLN A 53 -10.49 6.96 -12.33
CA GLN A 53 -10.49 6.34 -13.66
C GLN A 53 -9.25 6.66 -14.52
N ILE A 54 -8.11 6.95 -13.89
CA ILE A 54 -6.86 7.19 -14.62
C ILE A 54 -6.43 5.96 -15.43
N LYS A 55 -5.72 6.20 -16.55
CA LYS A 55 -5.16 5.11 -17.36
C LYS A 55 -4.11 4.36 -16.55
N ASP A 56 -4.12 3.02 -16.63
CA ASP A 56 -3.24 2.14 -15.88
C ASP A 56 -1.74 2.50 -16.02
N LYS A 57 -1.30 2.99 -17.18
CA LYS A 57 0.09 3.42 -17.39
C LYS A 57 0.53 4.52 -16.42
N TYR A 58 -0.36 5.47 -16.11
CA TYR A 58 -0.06 6.59 -15.21
C TYR A 58 -0.12 6.12 -13.75
N ALA A 59 -1.05 5.22 -13.42
CA ALA A 59 -1.13 4.62 -12.09
C ALA A 59 0.16 3.85 -11.75
N ILE A 60 0.65 3.01 -12.67
CA ILE A 60 1.90 2.26 -12.51
C ILE A 60 3.09 3.19 -12.25
N SER A 61 3.20 4.29 -13.01
CA SER A 61 4.29 5.25 -12.81
C SER A 61 4.20 5.97 -11.46
N ILE A 62 3.00 6.36 -11.03
CA ILE A 62 2.79 7.00 -9.74
C ILE A 62 3.15 6.04 -8.61
N ASP A 63 2.60 4.82 -8.65
CA ASP A 63 2.85 3.77 -7.66
C ASP A 63 4.34 3.49 -7.53
N PHE A 64 5.03 3.31 -8.66
CA PHE A 64 6.48 3.05 -8.67
C PHE A 64 7.28 4.19 -8.04
N VAL A 65 7.01 5.43 -8.43
CA VAL A 65 7.73 6.60 -7.89
C VAL A 65 7.49 6.72 -6.39
N VAL A 66 6.25 6.55 -5.94
CA VAL A 66 5.88 6.65 -4.52
C VAL A 66 6.54 5.54 -3.71
N PHE A 67 6.52 4.29 -4.15
CA PHE A 67 7.21 3.20 -3.46
C PHE A 67 8.72 3.36 -3.48
N PHE A 68 9.29 3.82 -4.60
CA PHE A 68 10.72 4.01 -4.70
C PHE A 68 11.21 5.09 -3.71
N ILE A 69 10.49 6.21 -3.61
CA ILE A 69 10.77 7.25 -2.62
C ILE A 69 10.58 6.71 -1.20
N TYR A 70 9.48 5.99 -0.94
CA TYR A 70 9.24 5.37 0.36
C TYR A 70 10.40 4.47 0.79
N MET A 71 10.83 3.57 -0.10
CA MET A 71 11.93 2.63 0.14
C MET A 71 13.27 3.34 0.37
N ILE A 72 13.52 4.49 -0.29
CA ILE A 72 14.70 5.31 -0.01
C ILE A 72 14.66 5.91 1.40
N ILE A 73 13.49 6.40 1.82
CA ILE A 73 13.32 7.03 3.13
C ILE A 73 13.41 6.00 4.27
N THR A 74 12.85 4.80 4.08
CA THR A 74 12.72 3.80 5.15
C THR A 74 13.79 2.71 5.12
N GLY A 75 14.30 2.35 3.94
CA GLY A 75 15.21 1.21 3.75
C GLY A 75 16.68 1.53 3.94
N GLY A 76 17.06 2.80 3.97
CA GLY A 76 18.47 3.23 4.03
C GLY A 76 19.20 2.98 2.70
N TYR A 77 19.91 4.00 2.22
CA TYR A 77 20.67 3.91 0.98
C TYR A 77 22.15 4.10 1.28
N ASP A 78 22.90 3.00 1.25
CA ASP A 78 24.34 3.04 1.53
C ASP A 78 25.19 2.92 0.25
N ASN A 79 24.73 2.18 -0.78
CA ASN A 79 25.52 1.87 -1.98
C ASN A 79 24.66 1.58 -3.22
N LEU A 80 25.23 1.64 -4.44
CA LEU A 80 24.51 1.39 -5.69
C LEU A 80 23.74 0.04 -5.73
N SER A 81 24.31 -1.00 -5.11
CA SER A 81 23.66 -2.32 -5.01
C SER A 81 22.36 -2.27 -4.21
N SER A 82 22.27 -1.45 -3.15
CA SER A 82 21.02 -1.28 -2.42
C SER A 82 20.00 -0.50 -3.25
N LEU A 83 20.42 0.44 -4.11
CA LEU A 83 19.51 1.14 -5.05
C LEU A 83 18.72 0.15 -5.92
N ILE A 84 19.42 -0.85 -6.47
CA ILE A 84 18.83 -1.84 -7.37
C ILE A 84 17.80 -2.70 -6.62
N VAL A 85 18.13 -3.10 -5.40
CA VAL A 85 17.22 -3.87 -4.54
C VAL A 85 15.98 -3.03 -4.18
N LEU A 86 16.16 -1.76 -3.82
CA LEU A 86 15.04 -0.86 -3.53
C LEU A 86 14.15 -0.64 -4.77
N ALA A 87 14.74 -0.52 -5.96
CA ALA A 87 13.98 -0.40 -7.21
C ALA A 87 13.18 -1.68 -7.53
N LEU A 88 13.77 -2.86 -7.32
CA LEU A 88 13.08 -4.14 -7.50
C LEU A 88 11.92 -4.31 -6.51
N MET A 89 12.14 -3.94 -5.24
CA MET A 89 11.09 -3.96 -4.22
C MET A 89 9.96 -2.97 -4.56
N ALA A 90 10.29 -1.76 -5.00
CA ALA A 90 9.29 -0.78 -5.43
C ALA A 90 8.46 -1.28 -6.63
N ALA A 91 9.10 -1.95 -7.59
CA ALA A 91 8.41 -2.57 -8.72
C ALA A 91 7.47 -3.70 -8.26
N LEU A 92 7.90 -4.52 -7.31
CA LEU A 92 7.07 -5.58 -6.73
C LEU A 92 5.84 -5.01 -6.01
N LEU A 93 6.02 -4.00 -5.16
CA LEU A 93 4.93 -3.32 -4.44
C LEU A 93 3.94 -2.66 -5.42
N THR A 94 4.46 -2.06 -6.49
CA THR A 94 3.64 -1.51 -7.58
C THR A 94 2.78 -2.59 -8.24
N ALA A 95 3.36 -3.75 -8.54
CA ALA A 95 2.63 -4.86 -9.15
C ALA A 95 1.51 -5.38 -8.24
N ILE A 96 1.77 -5.52 -6.93
CA ILE A 96 0.78 -5.91 -5.93
C ILE A 96 -0.34 -4.86 -5.84
N THR A 97 0.03 -3.58 -5.78
CA THR A 97 -0.92 -2.45 -5.73
C THR A 97 -1.87 -2.46 -6.92
N MET A 98 -1.33 -2.65 -8.12
CA MET A 98 -2.11 -2.73 -9.35
C MET A 98 -3.00 -3.97 -9.41
N PHE A 99 -2.54 -5.10 -8.85
CA PHE A 99 -3.37 -6.29 -8.71
C PHE A 99 -4.58 -6.00 -7.81
N ILE A 100 -4.36 -5.37 -6.64
CA ILE A 100 -5.42 -4.97 -5.72
C ILE A 100 -6.40 -4.00 -6.40
N ALA A 101 -5.90 -2.97 -7.08
CA ALA A 101 -6.72 -1.99 -7.81
C ALA A 101 -7.64 -2.66 -8.84
N ARG A 102 -7.12 -3.67 -9.56
CA ARG A 102 -7.93 -4.45 -10.53
C ARG A 102 -9.00 -5.28 -9.85
N GLN A 103 -8.75 -5.86 -8.68
CA GLN A 103 -9.77 -6.58 -7.91
C GLN A 103 -10.90 -5.64 -7.47
N PHE A 104 -10.56 -4.42 -7.02
CA PHE A 104 -11.56 -3.41 -6.70
C PHE A 104 -12.41 -3.03 -7.92
N LYS A 105 -11.80 -2.81 -9.09
CA LYS A 105 -12.54 -2.53 -10.34
C LYS A 105 -13.48 -3.69 -10.72
N LYS A 106 -13.02 -4.95 -10.61
CA LYS A 106 -13.86 -6.14 -10.88
C LYS A 106 -15.08 -6.21 -9.96
N GLY A 107 -14.91 -5.88 -8.67
CA GLY A 107 -16.02 -5.84 -7.70
C GLY A 107 -17.03 -4.70 -7.92
N GLN A 108 -16.73 -3.71 -8.76
CA GLN A 108 -17.69 -2.67 -9.14
C GLN A 108 -18.59 -3.04 -10.33
N ASN A 109 -18.16 -4.00 -11.15
CA ASN A 109 -18.85 -4.44 -12.37
C ASN A 109 -19.71 -5.71 -12.16
N LEU A 110 -19.87 -6.14 -10.90
CA LEU A 110 -20.80 -7.17 -10.43
C LEU A 110 -21.89 -6.53 -9.58
#